data_AF-A0A662ETW8-F1
#
_entry.id   AF-A0A662ETW8-F1
#
_cell.length_a   1.000
_cell.length_b   1.000
_cell.length_c   1.000
_cell.angle_alpha   90.00
_cell.angle_beta   90.00
_cell.angle_gamma   90.00
#
_symmetry.space_group_name_H-M   'P 1'
#
loop_
_entity.id
_entity.type
_entity.pdbx_description
1 polymer ?
#
loop_
_entity_poly.entity_id
_entity_poly.type
_entity_poly.pdbx_seq_one_letter_code
_entity_poly.pdbx_strand_id
1 'polypeptide(L)'
;MLMRKVKKLRRKFRGFIQIIPEHIVESFINIGCGAGRKSIVINPKGEVRPCIMLPSTYLYMGNIFRDSLENIMLIFNDLHLTFPNKDVCKKCSHLAFCLGCIARGIKMWESLKDECTWGCKMNLRAKIFGDSNG
;
A
#
# COMPACT_ATOMS: atom_id res chain seq x y z
N MET A 1 -21.98 -16.71 20.57
CA MET A 1 -22.76 -15.47 20.78
C MET A 1 -22.54 -14.41 19.68
N LEU A 2 -21.29 -14.13 19.26
CA LEU A 2 -20.94 -13.11 18.25
C LEU A 2 -21.60 -13.33 16.87
N MET A 3 -21.54 -14.56 16.35
CA MET A 3 -22.07 -14.88 15.01
C MET A 3 -23.58 -14.64 14.86
N ARG A 4 -24.37 -14.74 15.94
CA ARG A 4 -25.80 -14.39 15.90
C ARG A 4 -26.01 -12.88 15.72
N LYS A 5 -25.20 -12.05 16.40
CA LYS A 5 -25.23 -10.58 16.22
C LYS A 5 -24.80 -10.19 14.81
N VAL A 6 -23.73 -10.79 14.28
CA VAL A 6 -23.25 -10.55 12.91
C VAL A 6 -24.31 -10.94 11.87
N LYS A 7 -24.96 -12.11 12.01
CA LYS A 7 -26.07 -12.51 11.12
C LYS A 7 -27.25 -11.51 11.18
N LYS A 8 -27.60 -11.02 12.37
CA LYS A 8 -28.67 -10.02 12.55
C LYS A 8 -28.31 -8.70 11.86
N LEU A 9 -27.06 -8.24 12.01
CA LEU A 9 -26.56 -7.03 11.35
C LEU A 9 -26.50 -7.19 9.83
N ARG A 10 -26.00 -8.33 9.31
CA ARG A 10 -25.99 -8.61 7.87
C ARG A 10 -27.38 -8.60 7.26
N ARG A 11 -28.39 -9.06 8.01
CA ARG A 11 -29.79 -9.00 7.58
C ARG A 11 -30.32 -7.57 7.55
N LYS A 12 -29.98 -6.75 8.55
CA LYS A 12 -30.41 -5.34 8.65
C LYS A 12 -29.72 -4.46 7.58
N PHE A 13 -28.45 -4.73 7.30
CA PHE A 13 -27.61 -3.99 6.35
C PHE A 13 -27.17 -4.90 5.21
N ARG A 14 -28.14 -5.46 4.48
CA ARG A 14 -27.85 -6.33 3.32
C ARG A 14 -27.00 -5.58 2.30
N GLY A 15 -25.97 -6.24 1.78
CA GLY A 15 -25.03 -5.67 0.80
C GLY A 15 -23.91 -4.82 1.41
N PHE A 16 -24.09 -4.30 2.63
CA PHE A 16 -23.08 -3.47 3.29
C PHE A 16 -22.08 -4.30 4.11
N ILE A 17 -22.57 -5.30 4.84
CA ILE A 17 -21.73 -6.16 5.67
C ILE A 17 -21.37 -7.43 4.90
N GLN A 18 -20.11 -7.50 4.44
CA GLN A 18 -19.56 -8.68 3.80
C GLN A 18 -18.92 -9.60 4.85
N ILE A 19 -19.26 -10.89 4.81
CA ILE A 19 -18.57 -11.93 5.58
C ILE A 19 -17.64 -12.62 4.59
N ILE A 20 -16.34 -12.41 4.76
CA ILE A 20 -15.31 -12.95 3.87
C ILE A 20 -14.75 -14.22 4.52
N PRO A 21 -14.71 -15.37 3.83
CA PRO A 21 -14.08 -16.58 4.34
C PRO A 21 -12.58 -16.39 4.61
N GLU A 22 -12.04 -17.07 5.61
CA GLU A 22 -10.64 -16.91 6.03
C GLU A 22 -9.63 -17.21 4.90
N HIS A 23 -9.83 -18.29 4.15
CA HIS A 23 -8.96 -18.64 3.01
C HIS A 23 -8.92 -17.56 1.91
N ILE A 24 -10.01 -16.80 1.74
CA ILE A 24 -10.05 -15.66 0.80
C ILE A 24 -9.19 -14.51 1.34
N VAL A 25 -9.25 -14.26 2.66
CA VAL A 25 -8.42 -13.23 3.32
C VAL A 25 -6.94 -13.56 3.18
N GLU A 26 -6.54 -14.83 3.37
CA GLU A 26 -5.15 -15.27 3.21
C GLU A 26 -4.63 -15.04 1.78
N SER A 27 -5.45 -15.30 0.76
CA SER A 27 -5.11 -15.00 -0.63
C SER A 27 -4.87 -13.50 -0.85
N PHE A 28 -5.67 -12.62 -0.26
CA PHE A 28 -5.50 -11.17 -0.41
C PHE A 28 -4.22 -10.64 0.23
N ILE A 29 -3.81 -11.21 1.37
CA ILE A 29 -2.58 -10.83 2.08
C ILE A 29 -1.35 -11.01 1.17
N ASN A 30 -1.34 -12.06 0.34
CA ASN A 30 -0.24 -12.38 -0.56
C ASN A 30 -0.26 -11.58 -1.87
N ILE A 31 -1.35 -10.87 -2.18
CA ILE A 31 -1.51 -10.09 -3.42
C ILE A 31 -1.22 -8.60 -3.18
N GLY A 32 -1.25 -8.16 -1.92
CA GLY A 32 -1.06 -6.77 -1.52
C GLY A 32 -2.26 -5.87 -1.88
N CYS A 33 -2.22 -4.62 -1.41
CA CYS A 33 -3.34 -3.67 -1.54
C CYS A 33 -3.62 -3.16 -2.97
N GLY A 34 -2.71 -3.39 -3.92
CA GLY A 34 -2.88 -2.95 -5.32
C GLY A 34 -2.52 -1.49 -5.61
N ALA A 35 -2.04 -0.72 -4.63
CA ALA A 35 -1.57 0.65 -4.84
C ALA A 35 -0.48 0.73 -5.93
N GLY A 36 -0.65 1.63 -6.89
CA GLY A 36 0.23 1.81 -8.05
C GLY A 36 0.18 0.70 -9.10
N ARG A 37 -0.61 -0.35 -8.90
CA ARG A 37 -0.73 -1.50 -9.82
C ARG A 37 -2.16 -1.72 -10.33
N LYS A 38 -3.10 -1.82 -9.40
CA LYS A 38 -4.54 -2.00 -9.67
C LYS A 38 -5.31 -0.68 -9.57
N SER A 39 -4.74 0.29 -8.87
CA SER A 39 -5.33 1.61 -8.67
C SER A 39 -4.24 2.67 -8.57
N ILE A 40 -4.53 3.83 -9.12
CA ILE A 40 -3.76 5.06 -8.98
C ILE A 40 -4.68 6.18 -8.51
N VAL A 41 -4.09 7.28 -8.06
CA VAL A 41 -4.80 8.49 -7.69
C VAL A 41 -4.31 9.62 -8.57
N ILE A 42 -5.25 10.36 -9.13
CA ILE A 42 -5.02 11.53 -9.97
C ILE A 42 -5.66 12.72 -9.26
N ASN A 43 -4.90 13.81 -9.07
CA ASN A 43 -5.46 15.04 -8.48
C ASN A 43 -5.98 16.01 -9.57
N PRO A 44 -6.62 17.13 -9.21
CA PRO A 44 -7.14 18.09 -10.20
C PRO A 44 -6.08 18.73 -11.11
N LYS A 45 -4.80 18.72 -10.70
CA LYS A 45 -3.68 19.20 -11.51
C LYS A 45 -3.12 18.13 -12.45
N GLY A 46 -3.70 16.93 -12.45
CA GLY A 46 -3.28 15.80 -13.27
C GLY A 46 -2.13 14.98 -12.67
N GLU A 47 -1.63 15.33 -11.48
CA GLU A 47 -0.52 14.64 -10.83
C GLU A 47 -0.95 13.24 -10.37
N VAL A 48 -0.13 12.24 -10.67
CA VAL A 48 -0.41 10.83 -10.39
C VAL A 48 0.45 10.29 -9.26
N ARG A 49 -0.19 9.52 -8.37
CA ARG A 49 0.46 8.84 -7.24
C ARG A 49 -0.20 7.49 -6.97
N PRO A 50 0.48 6.55 -6.29
CA PRO A 50 0.00 5.17 -6.21
C PRO A 50 -1.15 4.94 -5.20
N CYS A 51 -1.32 5.81 -4.20
CA CYS A 51 -2.32 5.63 -3.16
C CYS A 51 -2.70 6.96 -2.53
N ILE A 52 -4.00 7.17 -2.23
CA ILE A 52 -4.53 8.39 -1.60
C ILE A 52 -3.94 8.66 -0.21
N MET A 53 -3.58 7.58 0.50
CA MET A 53 -3.08 7.62 1.88
C MET A 53 -1.63 8.08 2.01
N LEU A 54 -0.91 8.22 0.89
CA LEU A 54 0.46 8.74 0.88
C LEU A 54 0.46 10.27 0.76
N PRO A 55 1.49 10.97 1.25
CA PRO A 55 1.72 12.36 0.88
C PRO A 55 1.82 12.53 -0.65
N SER A 56 1.38 13.67 -1.18
CA SER A 56 1.47 13.94 -2.63
C SER A 56 2.90 14.04 -3.14
N THR A 57 3.85 14.33 -2.25
CA THR A 57 5.28 14.40 -2.54
C THR A 57 5.94 13.02 -2.63
N TYR A 58 5.25 11.94 -2.23
CA TYR A 58 5.85 10.61 -2.13
C TYR A 58 5.47 9.77 -3.34
N LEU A 59 6.47 9.13 -3.95
CA LEU A 59 6.30 8.22 -5.08
C LEU A 59 5.50 8.86 -6.22
N TYR A 60 5.86 10.09 -6.59
CA TYR A 60 5.27 10.78 -7.73
C TYR A 60 5.49 9.97 -9.02
N MET A 61 4.42 9.76 -9.78
CA MET A 61 4.43 8.89 -10.97
C MET A 61 4.38 9.66 -12.29
N GLY A 62 4.08 10.96 -12.29
CA GLY A 62 3.92 11.76 -13.51
C GLY A 62 2.65 12.59 -13.54
N ASN A 63 2.33 13.19 -14.68
CA ASN A 63 1.14 14.02 -14.88
C ASN A 63 0.35 13.60 -16.13
N ILE A 64 -0.93 13.24 -15.98
CA ILE A 64 -1.76 12.75 -17.08
C ILE A 64 -1.99 13.76 -18.22
N PHE A 65 -1.75 15.06 -17.98
CA PHE A 65 -1.87 16.08 -19.01
C PHE A 65 -0.59 16.23 -19.86
N ARG A 66 0.51 15.59 -19.44
CA ARG A 66 1.84 15.70 -20.07
C ARG A 66 2.38 14.37 -20.53
N ASP A 67 2.07 13.31 -19.78
CA ASP A 67 2.63 11.96 -19.96
C ASP A 67 1.51 10.97 -20.32
N SER A 68 1.82 9.95 -21.11
CA SER A 68 0.89 8.84 -21.34
C SER A 68 0.70 8.01 -20.07
N LEU A 69 -0.48 7.40 -19.92
CA LEU A 69 -0.76 6.55 -18.76
C LEU A 69 0.21 5.36 -18.70
N GLU A 70 0.59 4.81 -19.84
CA GLU A 70 1.56 3.72 -19.95
C GLU A 70 2.91 4.13 -19.35
N ASN A 71 3.43 5.31 -19.71
CA ASN A 71 4.71 5.81 -19.19
C ASN A 71 4.63 6.07 -17.68
N ILE A 72 3.52 6.65 -17.22
CA ILE A 72 3.26 6.88 -15.79
C ILE A 72 3.26 5.56 -15.01
N MET A 73 2.66 4.51 -15.56
CA MET A 73 2.60 3.19 -14.92
C MET A 73 3.97 2.48 -14.92
N LEU A 74 4.80 2.69 -15.96
CA LEU A 74 6.17 2.18 -16.00
C LEU A 74 7.02 2.77 -14.87
N ILE A 75 6.90 4.07 -14.58
CA ILE A 75 7.63 4.73 -13.49
C ILE A 75 7.42 4.01 -12.15
N PHE A 76 6.18 3.62 -11.83
CA PHE A 76 5.92 2.89 -10.58
C PHE A 76 6.43 1.44 -10.62
N ASN A 77 6.37 0.78 -11.77
CA ASN A 77 6.91 -0.58 -11.92
C ASN A 77 8.43 -0.61 -11.72
N ASP A 78 9.15 0.40 -12.22
CA ASP A 78 10.60 0.55 -12.11
C ASP A 78 11.06 0.80 -10.66
N LEU A 79 10.14 1.23 -9.77
CA LEU A 79 10.44 1.29 -8.34
C LEU A 79 10.67 -0.10 -7.73
N HIS A 80 10.22 -1.17 -8.38
CA HIS A 80 10.29 -2.55 -7.86
C HIS A 80 9.80 -2.69 -6.40
N LEU A 81 8.83 -1.85 -6.01
CA LEU A 81 8.38 -1.76 -4.63
C LEU A 81 7.43 -2.92 -4.29
N THR A 82 7.87 -3.79 -3.39
CA THR A 82 7.02 -4.85 -2.81
C THR A 82 6.32 -4.35 -1.55
N PHE A 83 5.25 -5.02 -1.11
CA PHE A 83 4.55 -4.67 0.13
C PHE A 83 5.15 -5.38 1.35
N PRO A 84 4.96 -4.83 2.57
CA PRO A 84 5.38 -5.51 3.80
C PRO A 84 4.70 -6.87 3.93
N ASN A 85 5.48 -7.92 4.11
CA ASN A 85 5.01 -9.30 4.27
C ASN A 85 5.82 -10.06 5.33
N LYS A 86 5.36 -11.26 5.67
CA LYS A 86 5.97 -12.12 6.70
C LYS A 86 7.41 -12.52 6.37
N ASP A 87 7.72 -12.75 5.09
CA ASP A 87 9.05 -13.20 4.67
C ASP A 87 10.12 -12.11 4.84
N VAL A 88 9.75 -10.86 4.54
CA VAL A 88 10.65 -9.70 4.70
C VAL A 88 10.74 -9.26 6.16
N CYS A 89 9.61 -9.18 6.85
CA CYS A 89 9.55 -8.58 8.19
C CYS A 89 9.80 -9.58 9.32
N LYS A 90 9.79 -10.89 9.03
CA LYS A 90 10.04 -11.97 9.99
C LYS A 90 9.25 -11.80 11.30
N LYS A 91 9.95 -11.57 12.41
CA LYS A 91 9.39 -11.42 13.77
C LYS A 91 9.06 -9.97 14.16
N CYS A 92 8.91 -9.07 13.18
CA CYS A 92 8.54 -7.68 13.44
C CYS A 92 7.21 -7.59 14.20
N SER A 93 7.23 -6.98 15.39
CA SER A 93 6.05 -6.74 16.25
C SER A 93 4.98 -5.87 15.59
N HIS A 94 5.38 -5.04 14.60
CA HIS A 94 4.50 -4.11 13.91
C HIS A 94 3.89 -4.66 12.61
N LEU A 95 4.21 -5.91 12.22
CA LEU A 95 3.80 -6.45 10.93
C LEU A 95 2.28 -6.45 10.74
N ALA A 96 1.51 -6.74 11.79
CA ALA A 96 0.04 -6.77 11.72
C ALA A 96 -0.56 -5.42 11.25
N PHE A 97 0.12 -4.31 11.51
CA PHE A 97 -0.30 -2.99 11.01
C PHE A 97 0.04 -2.82 9.52
N CYS A 98 1.25 -3.22 9.11
CA CYS A 98 1.81 -2.97 7.78
C CYS A 98 1.39 -3.97 6.70
N LEU A 99 1.01 -5.19 7.10
CA LEU A 99 0.85 -6.35 6.23
C LEU A 99 0.01 -6.04 4.96
N GLY A 100 0.62 -6.21 3.79
CA GLY A 100 -0.02 -6.02 2.50
C GLY A 100 -0.24 -4.56 2.06
N CYS A 101 0.14 -3.55 2.86
CA CYS A 101 -0.13 -2.14 2.56
C CYS A 101 1.14 -1.29 2.51
N ILE A 102 1.52 -0.80 1.32
CA ILE A 102 2.71 0.06 1.16
C ILE A 102 2.59 1.37 1.93
N ALA A 103 1.40 1.96 2.02
CA ALA A 103 1.21 3.25 2.69
C ALA A 103 1.40 3.13 4.21
N ARG A 104 0.86 2.06 4.81
CA ARG A 104 1.10 1.75 6.23
C ARG A 104 2.54 1.35 6.49
N GLY A 105 3.13 0.58 5.57
CA GLY A 105 4.55 0.25 5.59
C GLY A 105 5.43 1.50 5.62
N ILE A 106 5.21 2.45 4.70
CA ILE A 106 5.95 3.71 4.61
C ILE A 106 5.77 4.50 5.90
N LYS A 107 4.54 4.66 6.39
CA LYS A 107 4.26 5.36 7.66
C LYS A 107 5.01 4.73 8.84
N MET A 108 5.05 3.40 8.92
CA MET A 108 5.80 2.71 9.96
C MET A 108 7.30 2.88 9.79
N TRP A 109 7.82 2.79 8.56
CA TRP A 109 9.21 3.09 8.26
C TRP A 109 9.58 4.53 8.61
N GLU A 110 8.70 5.51 8.43
CA GLU A 110 8.98 6.88 8.88
C GLU A 110 9.16 6.99 10.38
N SER A 111 8.46 6.16 11.16
CA SER A 111 8.57 6.10 12.62
C SER A 111 9.78 5.31 13.10
N LEU A 112 10.11 4.20 12.45
CA LEU A 112 11.17 3.27 12.85
C LEU A 112 12.52 3.55 12.16
N LYS A 113 12.50 4.29 11.05
CA LYS A 113 13.64 4.56 10.16
C LYS A 113 14.39 3.26 9.83
N ASP A 114 15.67 3.21 10.15
CA ASP A 114 16.58 2.11 9.81
C ASP A 114 16.28 0.81 10.56
N GLU A 115 15.40 0.84 11.58
CA GLU A 115 14.92 -0.36 12.26
C GLU A 115 13.85 -1.11 11.44
N CYS A 116 13.26 -0.48 10.41
CA CYS A 116 12.28 -1.13 9.56
C CYS A 116 12.98 -1.95 8.46
N THR A 117 13.10 -3.26 8.67
CA THR A 117 13.72 -4.20 7.71
C THR A 117 13.13 -4.11 6.31
N TRP A 118 11.81 -3.96 6.19
CA TRP A 118 11.16 -3.80 4.89
C TRP A 118 11.53 -2.48 4.21
N GLY A 119 11.55 -1.37 4.97
CA GLY A 119 11.91 -0.06 4.43
C GLY A 119 13.35 -0.01 3.93
N CYS A 120 14.29 -0.60 4.68
CA CYS A 120 15.68 -0.75 4.25
C CYS A 120 15.81 -1.64 3.02
N LYS A 121 15.15 -2.81 3.00
CA LYS A 121 15.18 -3.73 1.85
C LYS A 121 14.65 -3.08 0.56
N MET A 122 13.63 -2.23 0.69
CA MET A 122 13.03 -1.51 -0.44
C MET A 122 13.77 -0.22 -0.81
N ASN A 123 14.83 0.15 -0.10
CA ASN A 123 15.53 1.42 -0.25
C ASN A 123 14.58 2.63 -0.29
N LEU A 124 13.65 2.69 0.68
CA LEU A 124 12.59 3.71 0.71
C LEU A 124 13.13 5.13 0.77
N ARG A 125 14.27 5.34 1.44
CA ARG A 125 14.89 6.66 1.55
C ARG A 125 15.19 7.24 0.17
N ALA A 126 15.91 6.48 -0.66
CA ALA A 126 16.25 6.91 -2.02
C ALA A 126 14.99 7.06 -2.90
N LYS A 127 14.01 6.15 -2.77
CA LYS A 127 12.79 6.18 -3.60
C LYS A 127 11.83 7.32 -3.26
N ILE A 128 11.82 7.79 -2.01
CA ILE A 128 10.91 8.84 -1.55
C ILE A 128 11.55 10.22 -1.63
N PHE A 129 12.83 10.34 -1.24
CA PHE A 129 13.50 11.64 -1.12
C PHE A 129 14.56 11.89 -2.21
N GLY A 130 14.85 10.90 -3.05
CA GLY A 130 16.04 10.92 -3.91
C GLY A 130 17.32 10.73 -3.08
N ASP A 131 18.41 10.31 -3.72
CA ASP A 131 19.73 10.33 -3.07
C ASP A 131 20.08 11.80 -2.79
N SER A 132 19.84 12.24 -1.56
CA SER A 132 20.41 13.47 -1.01
C SER A 132 21.85 13.13 -0.58
N ASN A 133 22.69 12.80 -1.54
CA ASN A 133 24.14 12.80 -1.38
C ASN A 133 24.67 13.97 -2.21
N GLY A 134 24.81 15.12 -1.53
CA GLY A 134 25.88 16.05 -1.85
C GLY A 134 27.22 15.47 -1.41
#